data_AF-B4R7I0-F1
#
_entry.id   AF-B4R7I0-F1
#
_cell.length_a   1.000
_cell.length_b   1.000
_cell.length_c   1.000
_cell.angle_alpha   90.00
_cell.angle_beta   90.00
_cell.angle_gamma   90.00
#
_symmetry.space_group_name_H-M   'P 1'
#
loop_
_entity.id
_entity.type
_entity.pdbx_description
1 polymer ?
#
loop_
_entity_poly.entity_id
_entity_poly.type
_entity_poly.pdbx_seq_one_letter_code
_entity_poly.pdbx_strand_id
1 'polypeptide(L)'
;MSILHILEFGEVRVPKSLDLSYLNLLCRYVEPSVREHFTTGMLDENYIRTNERFINFMTLQCRTLANVVSKWAGYELLAEKLHHHCDNIKENLVTTGRPLPGEITVLNHGDLWVNNFMYKYDDEQPTKPIDAIFVDFQNSFFGSPGCDINFFLNSSVQLDVLIHRREFLIQTYYASLRDSLERMHSAFVPSYADIQQEIRARELYGFFSSYAFLPMVTMKKEDSYDISIEALSDQDFAKKKVQLMFSSNPRTTDTLRYTLRRFDELGIFD
;
A
#
# COMPACT_ATOMS: atom_id res chain seq x y z
N MET A 1 16.17 15.10 0.09
CA MET A 1 16.88 14.54 -1.07
C MET A 1 15.97 13.47 -1.63
N SER A 2 15.36 13.76 -2.78
CA SER A 2 14.11 13.18 -3.23
C SER A 2 14.28 11.82 -3.92
N ILE A 3 13.29 10.96 -3.72
CA ILE A 3 13.03 9.66 -4.39
C ILE A 3 13.01 9.77 -5.94
N LEU A 4 13.14 10.98 -6.49
CA LEU A 4 13.19 11.31 -7.92
C LEU A 4 14.26 10.54 -8.71
N HIS A 5 15.41 10.21 -8.11
CA HIS A 5 16.49 9.56 -8.85
C HIS A 5 16.33 8.04 -9.09
N ILE A 6 15.42 7.36 -8.40
CA ILE A 6 15.32 5.88 -8.46
C ILE A 6 14.57 5.41 -9.71
N LEU A 7 13.78 6.28 -10.35
CA LEU A 7 12.86 5.90 -11.42
C LEU A 7 13.24 6.44 -12.81
N GLU A 8 14.26 7.30 -12.91
CA GLU A 8 14.75 7.85 -14.19
C GLU A 8 15.71 6.93 -14.94
N PHE A 9 16.31 5.93 -14.27
CA PHE A 9 17.27 5.04 -14.92
C PHE A 9 16.59 3.73 -15.34
N GLY A 10 16.35 3.61 -16.65
CA GLY A 10 15.71 2.48 -17.34
C GLY A 10 16.44 1.14 -17.31
N GLU A 11 17.32 0.89 -16.34
CA GLU A 11 17.99 -0.41 -16.13
C GLU A 11 18.21 -0.67 -14.63
N VAL A 12 17.12 -0.81 -13.85
CA VAL A 12 17.24 -1.36 -12.50
C VAL A 12 17.25 -2.89 -12.61
N ARG A 13 18.46 -3.48 -12.64
CA ARG A 13 18.61 -4.89 -12.27
C ARG A 13 18.13 -5.03 -10.83
N VAL A 14 17.11 -5.87 -10.61
CA VAL A 14 16.71 -6.31 -9.27
C VAL A 14 17.98 -6.87 -8.59
N PRO A 15 18.41 -6.32 -7.44
CA PRO A 15 19.58 -6.80 -6.71
C PRO A 15 19.44 -8.30 -6.43
N LYS A 16 20.52 -9.08 -6.56
CA LYS A 16 20.52 -10.52 -6.23
C LYS A 16 20.15 -10.83 -4.77
N SER A 17 20.22 -9.83 -3.92
CA SER A 17 19.92 -9.82 -2.48
C SER A 17 18.54 -9.27 -2.16
N LEU A 18 17.78 -8.78 -3.16
CA LEU A 18 16.34 -8.66 -3.07
C LEU A 18 15.75 -10.07 -3.18
N ASP A 19 16.11 -10.93 -2.23
CA ASP A 19 15.53 -12.25 -2.11
C ASP A 19 14.12 -12.03 -1.56
N LEU A 20 13.22 -11.66 -2.46
CA LEU A 20 11.77 -11.67 -2.26
C LEU A 20 11.30 -13.07 -1.82
N SER A 21 12.17 -14.08 -1.79
CA SER A 21 11.97 -15.37 -1.13
C SER A 21 11.58 -15.24 0.34
N TYR A 22 12.10 -14.25 1.09
CA TYR A 22 11.83 -14.10 2.53
C TYR A 22 10.38 -13.70 2.81
N LEU A 23 9.78 -12.86 1.96
CA LEU A 23 8.34 -12.54 2.03
C LEU A 23 7.49 -13.60 1.32
N ASN A 24 8.02 -14.33 0.35
CA ASN A 24 7.23 -15.31 -0.40
C ASN A 24 7.32 -16.74 0.16
N LEU A 25 7.54 -16.86 1.46
CA LEU A 25 7.38 -18.10 2.20
C LEU A 25 5.89 -18.50 2.15
N LEU A 26 5.53 -19.27 1.12
CA LEU A 26 4.23 -19.91 1.02
C LEU A 26 3.93 -20.57 2.35
N CYS A 27 2.70 -20.39 2.85
CA CYS A 27 2.26 -20.92 4.13
C CYS A 27 2.90 -22.29 4.38
N ARG A 28 2.75 -23.24 3.45
CA ARG A 28 3.21 -24.63 3.55
C ARG A 28 4.69 -24.87 3.96
N TYR A 29 5.60 -23.93 3.69
CA TYR A 29 7.03 -24.05 4.01
C TYR A 29 7.44 -23.35 5.31
N VAL A 30 6.56 -22.52 5.87
CA VAL A 30 6.72 -21.93 7.20
C VAL A 30 6.28 -22.96 8.22
N GLU A 31 7.12 -23.25 9.22
CA GLU A 31 6.76 -24.11 10.34
C GLU A 31 5.42 -23.63 10.94
N PRO A 32 4.49 -24.54 11.29
CA PRO A 32 3.20 -24.15 11.86
C PRO A 32 3.33 -23.20 13.05
N SER A 33 4.34 -23.41 13.90
CA SER A 33 4.71 -22.55 15.03
C SER A 33 5.02 -21.11 14.63
N VAL A 34 5.67 -20.89 13.49
CA VAL A 34 5.99 -19.55 12.98
C VAL A 34 4.74 -18.89 12.39
N ARG A 35 3.81 -19.65 11.80
CA ARG A 35 2.59 -19.08 11.23
C ARG A 35 1.64 -18.47 12.26
N GLU A 36 1.60 -19.05 13.46
CA GLU A 36 0.75 -18.56 14.55
C GLU A 36 1.08 -17.11 14.95
N HIS A 37 2.29 -16.64 14.65
CA HIS A 37 2.75 -15.28 14.94
C HIS A 37 2.32 -14.23 13.89
N PHE A 38 1.84 -14.65 12.71
CA PHE A 38 1.48 -13.76 11.58
C PHE A 38 0.01 -13.91 11.18
N THR A 39 -0.87 -14.02 12.18
CA THR A 39 -2.29 -14.31 11.98
C THR A 39 -3.13 -13.06 11.74
N THR A 40 -2.66 -11.89 12.17
CA THR A 40 -3.42 -10.63 12.13
C THR A 40 -2.61 -9.51 11.49
N GLY A 41 -3.10 -8.97 10.37
CA GLY A 41 -2.56 -7.74 9.77
C GLY A 41 -3.30 -6.48 10.25
N MET A 42 -2.93 -5.33 9.70
CA MET A 42 -3.49 -4.01 10.07
C MET A 42 -5.02 -3.90 9.92
N LEU A 43 -5.60 -4.66 8.98
CA LEU A 43 -7.03 -4.68 8.68
C LEU A 43 -7.74 -5.94 9.23
N ASP A 44 -7.14 -6.59 10.23
CA ASP A 44 -7.79 -7.68 10.96
C ASP A 44 -9.16 -7.24 11.53
N GLU A 45 -10.17 -8.10 11.40
CA GLU A 45 -11.54 -7.75 11.78
C GLU A 45 -11.68 -7.42 13.27
N ASN A 46 -11.02 -8.17 14.15
CA ASN A 46 -11.08 -7.91 15.58
C ASN A 46 -10.41 -6.59 15.93
N TYR A 47 -9.24 -6.30 15.32
CA TYR A 47 -8.57 -5.00 15.46
C TYR A 47 -9.47 -3.84 14.99
N ILE A 48 -10.04 -3.94 13.80
CA ILE A 48 -10.93 -2.92 13.21
C ILE A 48 -12.18 -2.69 14.07
N ARG A 49 -12.76 -3.76 14.63
CA ARG A 49 -13.98 -3.65 15.45
C ARG A 49 -13.74 -3.08 16.84
N THR A 50 -12.54 -3.29 17.41
CA THR A 50 -12.22 -2.91 18.80
C THR A 50 -11.40 -1.63 18.92
N ASN A 51 -10.70 -1.20 17.87
CA ASN A 51 -9.82 -0.02 17.93
C ASN A 51 -10.51 1.25 17.39
N GLU A 52 -11.30 1.91 18.23
CA GLU A 52 -12.00 3.15 17.85
C GLU A 52 -11.07 4.28 17.40
N ARG A 53 -9.86 4.37 17.97
CA ARG A 53 -8.88 5.40 17.58
C ARG A 53 -8.44 5.23 16.13
N PHE A 54 -8.12 4.01 15.74
CA PHE A 54 -7.77 3.67 14.36
C PHE A 54 -8.92 4.02 13.42
N ILE A 55 -10.15 3.63 13.76
CA ILE A 55 -11.33 3.91 12.92
C ILE A 55 -11.61 5.41 12.81
N ASN A 56 -11.52 6.16 13.90
CA ASN A 56 -11.72 7.61 13.87
C ASN A 56 -10.66 8.29 12.98
N PHE A 57 -9.41 7.83 13.04
CA PHE A 57 -8.34 8.37 12.21
C PHE A 57 -8.54 8.03 10.72
N MET A 58 -8.89 6.79 10.39
CA MET A 58 -9.19 6.40 9.00
C MET A 58 -10.43 7.12 8.45
N THR A 59 -11.44 7.33 9.29
CA THR A 59 -12.63 8.12 8.95
C THR A 59 -12.24 9.56 8.65
N LEU A 60 -11.40 10.16 9.48
CA LEU A 60 -10.92 11.53 9.30
C LEU A 60 -10.14 11.69 7.99
N GLN A 61 -9.22 10.77 7.68
CA GLN A 61 -8.47 10.76 6.42
C GLN A 61 -9.41 10.67 5.21
N CYS A 62 -10.31 9.68 5.20
CA CYS A 62 -11.21 9.43 4.07
C CYS A 62 -12.24 10.58 3.88
N ARG A 63 -12.79 11.12 4.98
CA ARG A 63 -13.68 12.30 4.91
C ARG A 63 -12.97 13.54 4.43
N THR A 64 -11.72 13.75 4.85
CA THR A 64 -10.93 14.88 4.37
C THR A 64 -10.65 14.76 2.89
N LEU A 65 -10.32 13.55 2.40
CA LEU A 65 -10.22 13.28 0.97
C LEU A 65 -11.53 13.65 0.25
N ALA A 66 -12.68 13.14 0.70
CA ALA A 66 -13.98 13.44 0.08
C ALA A 66 -14.26 14.95 0.01
N ASN A 67 -13.95 15.69 1.08
CA ASN A 67 -14.07 17.15 1.13
C ASN A 67 -13.10 17.91 0.21
N VAL A 68 -11.92 17.34 -0.07
CA VAL A 68 -10.96 17.91 -1.02
C VAL A 68 -11.44 17.63 -2.44
N VAL A 69 -11.90 16.42 -2.72
CA VAL A 69 -12.41 15.98 -4.03
C VAL A 69 -13.67 16.74 -4.43
N SER A 70 -14.55 17.08 -3.48
CA SER A 70 -15.76 17.87 -3.77
C SER A 70 -15.49 19.28 -4.33
N LYS A 71 -14.24 19.76 -4.22
CA LYS A 71 -13.80 21.05 -4.77
C LYS A 71 -13.16 20.91 -6.16
N TRP A 72 -12.99 19.69 -6.66
CA TRP A 72 -12.37 19.44 -7.97
C TRP A 72 -13.43 19.40 -9.05
N ALA A 73 -13.28 20.26 -10.07
CA ALA A 73 -14.16 20.24 -11.23
C ALA A 73 -14.14 18.87 -11.93
N GLY A 74 -15.33 18.31 -12.18
CA GLY A 74 -15.51 17.01 -12.83
C GLY A 74 -15.32 15.79 -11.92
N TYR A 75 -15.40 15.99 -10.59
CA TYR A 75 -15.32 14.94 -9.57
C TYR A 75 -16.55 14.95 -8.64
N GLU A 76 -17.61 15.68 -8.99
CA GLU A 76 -18.77 15.93 -8.12
C GLU A 76 -19.44 14.60 -7.70
N LEU A 77 -19.74 13.74 -8.68
CA LEU A 77 -20.31 12.40 -8.42
C LEU A 77 -19.36 11.51 -7.60
N LEU A 78 -18.07 11.58 -7.89
CA LEU A 78 -17.07 10.80 -7.17
C LEU A 78 -16.95 11.26 -5.70
N ALA A 79 -17.08 12.56 -5.45
CA ALA A 79 -17.12 13.09 -4.09
C ALA A 79 -18.32 12.58 -3.31
N GLU A 80 -19.50 12.49 -3.94
CA GLU A 80 -20.70 11.90 -3.33
C GLU A 80 -20.48 10.42 -2.99
N LYS A 81 -19.94 9.64 -3.92
CA LYS A 81 -19.57 8.23 -3.69
C LYS A 81 -18.57 8.08 -2.54
N LEU A 82 -17.54 8.92 -2.48
CA LEU A 82 -16.56 8.91 -1.38
C LEU A 82 -17.20 9.27 -0.03
N HIS A 83 -18.12 10.24 -0.01
CA HIS A 83 -18.87 10.55 1.21
C HIS A 83 -19.72 9.37 1.69
N HIS A 84 -20.39 8.66 0.78
CA HIS A 84 -21.13 7.44 1.10
C HIS A 84 -20.21 6.31 1.58
N HIS A 85 -19.04 6.14 0.94
CA HIS A 85 -18.03 5.18 1.38
C HIS A 85 -17.57 5.47 2.82
N CYS A 86 -17.42 6.75 3.18
CA CYS A 86 -17.07 7.15 4.54
C CYS A 86 -18.16 6.85 5.58
N ASP A 87 -19.45 6.79 5.20
CA ASP A 87 -20.55 6.45 6.12
C ASP A 87 -20.43 5.01 6.64
N ASN A 88 -19.81 4.13 5.84
CA ASN A 88 -19.67 2.70 6.11
C ASN A 88 -18.21 2.28 6.36
N ILE A 89 -17.34 3.22 6.72
CA ILE A 89 -15.88 3.03 6.75
C ILE A 89 -15.43 1.82 7.58
N LYS A 90 -16.08 1.52 8.71
CA LYS A 90 -15.74 0.37 9.55
C LYS A 90 -15.96 -0.96 8.81
N GLU A 91 -17.13 -1.15 8.21
CA GLU A 91 -17.44 -2.38 7.47
C GLU A 91 -16.66 -2.46 6.16
N ASN A 92 -16.36 -1.32 5.53
CA ASN A 92 -15.47 -1.28 4.38
C ASN A 92 -14.06 -1.75 4.74
N LEU A 93 -13.50 -1.28 5.87
CA LEU A 93 -12.18 -1.73 6.35
C LEU A 93 -12.16 -3.24 6.69
N VAL A 94 -13.20 -3.75 7.35
CA VAL A 94 -13.35 -5.20 7.59
C VAL A 94 -13.36 -5.97 6.27
N THR A 95 -14.14 -5.49 5.30
CA THR A 95 -14.26 -6.12 3.97
C THR A 95 -12.92 -6.11 3.23
N THR A 96 -12.18 -5.01 3.31
CA THR A 96 -10.84 -4.87 2.72
C THR A 96 -9.87 -5.93 3.23
N GLY A 97 -9.84 -6.16 4.55
CA GLY A 97 -8.95 -7.13 5.20
C GLY A 97 -9.41 -8.59 5.15
N ARG A 98 -10.67 -8.85 4.81
CA ARG A 98 -11.25 -10.20 4.86
C ARG A 98 -10.59 -11.14 3.83
N PRO A 99 -10.13 -12.34 4.21
CA PRO A 99 -9.67 -13.37 3.28
C PRO A 99 -10.76 -13.78 2.28
N LEU A 100 -10.41 -13.98 1.01
CA LEU A 100 -11.33 -14.44 -0.02
C LEU A 100 -11.19 -15.96 -0.22
N PRO A 101 -12.30 -16.70 -0.42
CA PRO A 101 -12.23 -18.12 -0.69
C PRO A 101 -11.40 -18.42 -1.95
N GLY A 102 -10.39 -19.28 -1.80
CA GLY A 102 -9.55 -19.73 -2.92
C GLY A 102 -8.43 -18.77 -3.31
N GLU A 103 -8.16 -17.72 -2.52
CA GLU A 103 -7.02 -16.84 -2.79
C GLU A 103 -5.67 -17.54 -2.62
N ILE A 104 -4.69 -17.11 -3.41
CA ILE A 104 -3.30 -17.48 -3.22
C ILE A 104 -2.81 -16.86 -1.92
N THR A 105 -2.22 -17.68 -1.03
CA THR A 105 -1.72 -17.18 0.25
C THR A 105 -0.20 -17.10 0.28
N VAL A 106 0.33 -15.90 0.49
CA VAL A 106 1.74 -15.59 0.73
C VAL A 106 1.92 -14.89 2.08
N LEU A 107 3.15 -14.78 2.57
CA LEU A 107 3.44 -13.93 3.73
C LEU A 107 3.57 -12.47 3.26
N ASN A 108 2.52 -11.68 3.47
CA ASN A 108 2.57 -10.25 3.23
C ASN A 108 3.36 -9.56 4.34
N HIS A 109 4.10 -8.52 3.97
CA HIS A 109 4.68 -7.56 4.89
C HIS A 109 3.60 -6.80 5.67
N GLY A 110 2.50 -6.44 5.00
CA GLY A 110 1.32 -5.78 5.59
C GLY A 110 1.47 -4.29 5.87
N ASP A 111 2.63 -3.71 5.56
CA ASP A 111 2.91 -2.27 5.61
C ASP A 111 4.00 -1.91 4.57
N LEU A 112 3.80 -2.36 3.33
CA LEU A 112 4.82 -2.29 2.27
C LEU A 112 4.86 -0.92 1.58
N TRP A 113 5.13 0.14 2.33
CA TRP A 113 5.45 1.48 1.82
C TRP A 113 6.95 1.76 1.76
N VAL A 114 7.35 2.75 0.96
CA VAL A 114 8.76 3.11 0.70
C VAL A 114 9.57 3.45 1.97
N ASN A 115 8.93 3.88 3.05
CA ASN A 115 9.61 4.18 4.31
C ASN A 115 10.16 2.92 5.02
N ASN A 116 9.58 1.75 4.74
CA ASN A 116 10.01 0.46 5.27
C ASN A 116 11.08 -0.21 4.38
N PHE A 117 11.70 0.56 3.48
CA PHE A 117 12.80 0.08 2.62
C PHE A 117 14.10 0.72 3.11
N MET A 118 15.06 -0.12 3.52
CA MET A 118 16.43 0.31 3.75
C MET A 118 17.27 0.01 2.53
N TYR A 119 17.85 1.06 1.93
CA TYR A 119 18.66 0.96 0.73
C TYR A 119 20.15 0.90 1.05
N LYS A 120 20.88 0.02 0.37
CA LYS A 120 22.33 0.08 0.25
C LYS A 120 22.68 0.91 -0.97
N TYR A 121 23.63 1.83 -0.82
CA TYR A 121 24.09 2.69 -1.92
C TYR A 121 25.46 2.24 -2.41
N ASP A 122 25.74 2.55 -3.67
CA ASP A 122 27.06 2.35 -4.27
C ASP A 122 28.09 3.27 -3.59
N ASP A 123 29.25 2.71 -3.24
CA ASP A 123 30.31 3.47 -2.56
C ASP A 123 30.90 4.58 -3.47
N GLU A 124 30.93 4.35 -4.79
CA GLU A 124 31.43 5.30 -5.78
C GLU A 124 30.32 6.24 -6.29
N GLN A 125 29.06 5.81 -6.23
CA GLN A 125 27.88 6.59 -6.62
C GLN A 125 26.86 6.66 -5.47
N PRO A 126 27.05 7.56 -4.47
CA PRO A 126 26.22 7.61 -3.25
C PRO A 126 24.73 7.87 -3.45
N THR A 127 24.30 8.25 -4.66
CA THR A 127 22.90 8.46 -5.04
C THR A 127 22.26 7.24 -5.72
N LYS A 128 23.04 6.22 -6.04
CA LYS A 128 22.60 5.01 -6.74
C LYS A 128 22.35 3.89 -5.73
N PRO A 129 21.09 3.50 -5.47
CA PRO A 129 20.82 2.31 -4.68
C PRO A 129 21.26 1.06 -5.45
N ILE A 130 21.95 0.15 -4.78
CA ILE A 130 22.42 -1.14 -5.32
C ILE A 130 21.79 -2.33 -4.63
N ASP A 131 21.12 -2.12 -3.50
CA ASP A 131 20.41 -3.14 -2.75
C ASP A 131 19.28 -2.53 -1.91
N ALA A 132 18.31 -3.35 -1.51
CA ALA A 132 17.30 -2.95 -0.55
C ALA A 132 16.87 -4.14 0.32
N ILE A 133 16.57 -3.84 1.59
CA ILE A 133 15.92 -4.77 2.51
C ILE A 133 14.64 -4.14 3.05
N PHE A 134 13.66 -4.97 3.39
CA PHE A 134 12.47 -4.54 4.11
C PHE A 134 12.71 -4.55 5.62
N VAL A 135 12.07 -3.64 6.33
CA VAL A 135 12.10 -3.53 7.78
C VAL A 135 10.68 -3.30 8.32
N ASP A 136 10.50 -3.49 9.62
CA ASP A 136 9.22 -3.29 10.31
C ASP A 136 8.10 -4.27 9.90
N PHE A 137 8.26 -5.53 10.27
CA PHE A 137 7.34 -6.63 9.97
C PHE A 137 6.18 -6.77 10.98
N GLN A 138 5.87 -5.71 11.75
CA GLN A 138 4.87 -5.78 12.82
C GLN A 138 3.44 -6.07 12.33
N ASN A 139 3.16 -5.76 11.05
CA ASN A 139 1.85 -5.96 10.42
C ASN A 139 1.83 -7.17 9.48
N SER A 140 2.86 -8.01 9.49
CA SER A 140 2.97 -9.12 8.55
C SER A 140 1.90 -10.18 8.79
N PHE A 141 1.32 -10.68 7.70
CA PHE A 141 0.20 -11.61 7.76
C PHE A 141 0.14 -12.52 6.54
N PHE A 142 -0.49 -13.68 6.68
CA PHE A 142 -0.77 -14.55 5.55
C PHE A 142 -2.04 -14.13 4.81
N GLY A 143 -1.94 -13.91 3.51
CA GLY A 143 -3.10 -13.54 2.66
C GLY A 143 -2.74 -13.42 1.19
N SER A 144 -3.69 -12.91 0.41
CA SER A 144 -3.50 -12.57 -1.00
C SER A 144 -2.22 -11.76 -1.26
N PRO A 145 -1.39 -12.08 -2.27
CA PRO A 145 -0.28 -11.21 -2.70
C PRO A 145 -0.79 -9.86 -3.24
N GLY A 146 -2.08 -9.78 -3.61
CA GLY A 146 -2.72 -8.56 -4.04
C GLY A 146 -2.76 -7.48 -2.95
N CYS A 147 -2.66 -7.84 -1.67
CA CYS A 147 -2.64 -6.88 -0.56
C CYS A 147 -1.40 -5.98 -0.61
N ASP A 148 -0.20 -6.55 -0.51
CA ASP A 148 1.05 -5.78 -0.54
C ASP A 148 1.28 -5.10 -1.90
N ILE A 149 0.93 -5.75 -3.02
CA ILE A 149 1.08 -5.15 -4.36
C ILE A 149 0.22 -3.90 -4.48
N ASN A 150 -1.06 -3.97 -4.12
CA ASN A 150 -1.93 -2.80 -4.16
C ASN A 150 -1.49 -1.74 -3.16
N PHE A 151 -1.00 -2.15 -1.98
CA PHE A 151 -0.51 -1.23 -0.98
C PHE A 151 0.68 -0.41 -1.49
N PHE A 152 1.69 -1.08 -2.06
CA PHE A 152 2.88 -0.43 -2.60
C PHE A 152 2.55 0.48 -3.79
N LEU A 153 1.79 -0.04 -4.76
CA LEU A 153 1.44 0.70 -5.98
C LEU A 153 0.69 2.01 -5.69
N ASN A 154 -0.16 2.03 -4.66
CA ASN A 154 -1.04 3.17 -4.37
C ASN A 154 -0.53 4.09 -3.25
N SER A 155 0.51 3.71 -2.52
CA SER A 155 1.11 4.55 -1.46
C SER A 155 2.44 5.17 -1.85
N SER A 156 3.25 4.47 -2.65
CA SER A 156 4.70 4.72 -2.70
C SER A 156 5.23 5.07 -4.09
N VAL A 157 4.60 4.53 -5.14
CA VAL A 157 5.04 4.73 -6.52
C VAL A 157 4.80 6.19 -6.96
N GLN A 158 5.73 6.75 -7.74
CA GLN A 158 5.55 8.06 -8.34
C GLN A 158 4.47 8.01 -9.43
N LEU A 159 3.73 9.10 -9.60
CA LEU A 159 2.60 9.15 -10.54
C LEU A 159 2.99 8.72 -11.96
N ASP A 160 4.08 9.26 -12.52
CA ASP A 160 4.50 8.93 -13.89
C ASP A 160 4.83 7.43 -14.05
N VAL A 161 5.43 6.82 -13.03
CA VAL A 161 5.72 5.38 -13.03
C VAL A 161 4.46 4.57 -12.82
N LEU A 162 3.54 5.02 -11.99
CA LEU A 162 2.25 4.37 -11.81
C LEU A 162 1.43 4.39 -13.11
N ILE A 163 1.49 5.46 -13.89
CA ILE A 163 0.80 5.58 -15.17
C ILE A 163 1.49 4.69 -16.23
N HIS A 164 2.80 4.84 -16.39
CA HIS A 164 3.50 4.28 -17.56
C HIS A 164 4.16 2.92 -17.31
N ARG A 165 4.36 2.53 -16.05
CA ARG A 165 5.19 1.37 -15.66
C ARG A 165 4.55 0.47 -14.61
N ARG A 166 3.26 0.64 -14.27
CA ARG A 166 2.54 -0.25 -13.34
C ARG A 166 2.67 -1.72 -13.73
N GLU A 167 2.46 -2.05 -15.00
CA GLU A 167 2.55 -3.42 -15.49
C GLU A 167 3.97 -3.98 -15.34
N PHE A 168 5.00 -3.17 -15.63
CA PHE A 168 6.40 -3.54 -15.44
C PHE A 168 6.71 -3.87 -13.97
N LEU A 169 6.18 -3.11 -13.01
CA LEU A 169 6.34 -3.39 -11.58
C LEU A 169 5.69 -4.73 -11.20
N ILE A 170 4.48 -5.00 -11.70
CA ILE A 170 3.76 -6.25 -11.43
C ILE A 170 4.48 -7.45 -12.04
N GLN A 171 4.99 -7.32 -13.26
CA GLN A 171 5.82 -8.35 -13.91
C GLN A 171 7.12 -8.62 -13.14
N THR A 172 7.75 -7.58 -12.61
CA THR A 172 8.97 -7.70 -11.80
C THR A 172 8.70 -8.45 -10.50
N TYR A 173 7.60 -8.13 -9.83
CA TYR A 173 7.14 -8.87 -8.66
C TYR A 173 6.89 -10.34 -9.00
N TYR A 174 6.13 -10.60 -10.08
CA TYR A 174 5.80 -11.95 -10.50
C TYR A 174 7.02 -12.80 -10.83
N ALA A 175 7.98 -12.26 -11.59
CA ALA A 175 9.21 -12.97 -11.93
C ALA A 175 9.96 -13.38 -10.65
N SER A 176 10.07 -12.48 -9.68
CA SER A 176 10.76 -12.74 -8.41
C SER A 176 10.02 -13.73 -7.52
N LEU A 177 8.69 -13.69 -7.49
CA LEU A 177 7.85 -14.67 -6.80
C LEU A 177 8.08 -16.05 -7.43
N ARG A 178 7.92 -16.17 -8.75
CA ARG A 178 8.09 -17.44 -9.48
C ARG A 178 9.48 -18.03 -9.23
N ASP A 179 10.54 -17.25 -9.42
CA ASP A 179 11.92 -17.71 -9.25
C ASP A 179 12.20 -18.16 -7.80
N SER A 180 11.55 -17.53 -6.80
CA SER A 180 11.62 -17.96 -5.39
C SER A 180 10.89 -19.27 -5.15
N LEU A 181 9.68 -19.43 -5.70
CA LEU A 181 8.87 -20.65 -5.57
C LEU A 181 9.54 -21.85 -6.24
N GLU A 182 10.16 -21.65 -7.41
CA GLU A 182 10.91 -22.69 -8.11
C GLU A 182 12.15 -23.13 -7.31
N ARG A 183 12.90 -22.18 -6.71
CA ARG A 183 14.05 -22.47 -5.84
C ARG A 183 13.66 -23.24 -4.58
N MET A 184 12.47 -23.00 -4.04
CA MET A 184 11.93 -23.73 -2.88
C MET A 184 11.29 -25.07 -3.26
N HIS A 185 11.32 -25.46 -4.55
CA HIS A 185 10.62 -26.64 -5.06
C HIS A 185 9.14 -26.67 -4.67
N SER A 186 8.47 -25.52 -4.81
CA SER A 186 7.04 -25.40 -4.56
C SER A 186 6.24 -26.36 -5.43
N ALA A 187 5.32 -27.11 -4.82
CA ALA A 187 4.38 -27.96 -5.55
C ALA A 187 3.39 -27.16 -6.42
N PHE A 188 3.25 -25.85 -6.14
CA PHE A 188 2.37 -24.94 -6.88
C PHE A 188 3.09 -23.62 -7.16
N VAL A 189 3.07 -23.20 -8.41
CA VAL A 189 3.60 -21.91 -8.87
C VAL A 189 2.47 -21.19 -9.60
N PRO A 190 1.96 -20.06 -9.08
CA PRO A 190 0.89 -19.33 -9.73
C PRO A 190 1.35 -18.78 -11.08
N SER A 191 0.41 -18.67 -12.02
CA SER A 191 0.62 -17.99 -13.28
C SER A 191 0.58 -16.47 -13.10
N TYR A 192 1.07 -15.74 -14.10
CA TYR A 192 0.94 -14.27 -14.11
C TYR A 192 -0.52 -13.82 -14.05
N ALA A 193 -1.41 -14.55 -14.74
CA ALA A 193 -2.83 -14.27 -14.76
C ALA A 193 -3.47 -14.43 -13.37
N ASP A 194 -3.03 -15.44 -12.60
CA ASP A 194 -3.51 -15.63 -11.22
C ASP A 194 -3.10 -14.43 -10.35
N ILE A 195 -1.87 -13.94 -10.47
CA ILE A 195 -1.42 -12.74 -9.74
C ILE A 195 -2.21 -11.49 -10.16
N GLN A 196 -2.51 -11.34 -11.46
CA GLN A 196 -3.37 -10.24 -11.91
C GLN A 196 -4.78 -10.34 -11.32
N GLN A 197 -5.33 -11.54 -11.14
CA GLN A 197 -6.61 -11.75 -10.49
C GLN A 197 -6.56 -11.40 -8.99
N GLU A 198 -5.50 -11.81 -8.28
CA GLU A 198 -5.28 -11.43 -6.88
C GLU A 198 -5.21 -9.91 -6.69
N ILE A 199 -4.49 -9.22 -7.59
CA ILE A 199 -4.42 -7.75 -7.56
C ILE A 199 -5.81 -7.13 -7.77
N ARG A 200 -6.56 -7.62 -8.78
CA ARG A 200 -7.92 -7.11 -9.07
C ARG A 200 -8.88 -7.34 -7.90
N ALA A 201 -8.81 -8.51 -7.26
CA ALA A 201 -9.65 -8.85 -6.12
C ALA A 201 -9.35 -7.98 -4.88
N ARG A 202 -8.17 -7.35 -4.83
CA ARG A 202 -7.68 -6.54 -3.70
C ARG A 202 -7.57 -5.03 -4.01
N GLU A 203 -8.24 -4.54 -5.04
CA GLU A 203 -8.20 -3.10 -5.41
C GLU A 203 -8.78 -2.19 -4.31
N LEU A 204 -9.72 -2.67 -3.48
CA LEU A 204 -10.19 -1.93 -2.31
C LEU A 204 -9.07 -1.70 -1.27
N TYR A 205 -8.11 -2.64 -1.17
CA TYR A 205 -6.89 -2.48 -0.39
C TYR A 205 -6.01 -1.34 -0.98
N GLY A 206 -5.98 -1.24 -2.31
CA GLY A 206 -5.32 -0.14 -3.02
C GLY A 206 -5.96 1.21 -2.72
N PHE A 207 -7.29 1.28 -2.69
CA PHE A 207 -8.00 2.50 -2.29
C PHE A 207 -7.69 2.88 -0.85
N PHE A 208 -7.75 1.92 0.08
CA PHE A 208 -7.32 2.12 1.47
C PHE A 208 -5.93 2.74 1.56
N SER A 209 -4.95 2.15 0.89
CA SER A 209 -3.56 2.65 0.88
C SER A 209 -3.44 4.04 0.27
N SER A 210 -4.25 4.34 -0.76
CA SER A 210 -4.23 5.63 -1.45
C SER A 210 -4.71 6.80 -0.58
N TYR A 211 -5.73 6.62 0.27
CA TYR A 211 -6.18 7.72 1.12
C TYR A 211 -5.48 7.72 2.49
N ALA A 212 -5.08 6.55 2.99
CA ALA A 212 -4.49 6.46 4.32
C ALA A 212 -2.99 6.76 4.31
N PHE A 213 -2.23 6.28 3.32
CA PHE A 213 -0.75 6.29 3.36
C PHE A 213 -0.11 7.25 2.37
N LEU A 214 -0.62 7.34 1.14
CA LEU A 214 -0.04 8.24 0.13
C LEU A 214 0.13 9.68 0.65
N PRO A 215 -0.85 10.32 1.32
CA PRO A 215 -0.69 11.69 1.82
C PRO A 215 0.40 11.83 2.89
N MET A 216 0.65 10.76 3.65
CA MET A 216 1.73 10.71 4.63
C MET A 216 3.10 10.55 3.94
N VAL A 217 3.18 9.68 2.92
CA VAL A 217 4.41 9.42 2.16
C VAL A 217 4.85 10.64 1.34
N THR A 218 3.89 11.37 0.77
CA THR A 218 4.18 12.53 -0.09
C THR A 218 4.31 13.84 0.69
N MET A 219 4.07 13.83 1.99
CA MET A 219 4.12 15.05 2.79
C MET A 219 5.52 15.68 2.76
N LYS A 220 5.59 17.01 2.74
CA LYS A 220 6.88 17.71 2.82
C LYS A 220 7.51 17.43 4.17
N LYS A 221 8.83 17.23 4.18
CA LYS A 221 9.62 16.95 5.39
C LYS A 221 9.42 18.01 6.49
N GLU A 222 9.24 19.26 6.07
CA GLU A 222 9.02 20.41 6.96
C GLU A 222 7.72 20.28 7.76
N ASP A 223 6.71 19.66 7.17
CA ASP A 223 5.37 19.53 7.72
C ASP A 223 5.21 18.27 8.60
N SER A 224 6.21 17.36 8.60
CA SER A 224 6.15 16.04 9.23
C SER A 224 6.80 15.92 10.61
N TYR A 225 7.50 16.96 11.08
CA TYR A 225 8.33 16.86 12.29
C TYR A 225 7.55 16.64 13.60
N ASP A 226 6.30 17.06 13.65
CA ASP A 226 5.41 17.01 14.82
C ASP A 226 4.34 15.92 14.69
N ILE A 227 4.46 15.02 13.71
CA ILE A 227 3.57 13.86 13.59
C ILE A 227 4.06 12.77 14.55
N SER A 228 3.29 12.55 15.62
CA SER A 228 3.40 11.37 16.48
C SER A 228 2.02 10.81 16.80
N ILE A 229 1.97 9.56 17.25
CA ILE A 229 0.72 8.91 17.70
C ILE A 229 0.07 9.72 18.84
N GLU A 230 0.90 10.25 19.75
CA GLU A 230 0.46 11.09 20.86
C GLU A 230 -0.10 12.42 20.37
N ALA A 231 0.58 13.08 19.41
CA ALA A 231 0.11 14.34 18.86
C ALA A 231 -1.23 14.19 18.12
N LEU A 232 -1.42 13.07 17.41
CA LEU A 232 -2.67 12.75 16.70
C LEU A 232 -3.83 12.36 17.62
N SER A 233 -3.61 12.24 18.93
CA SER A 233 -4.70 12.02 19.91
C SER A 233 -5.53 13.29 20.17
N ASP A 234 -4.96 14.48 19.92
CA ASP A 234 -5.69 15.74 19.91
C ASP A 234 -6.48 15.86 18.60
N GLN A 235 -7.81 15.95 18.70
CA GLN A 235 -8.69 15.92 17.53
C GLN A 235 -8.53 17.15 16.62
N ASP A 236 -8.24 18.32 17.18
CA ASP A 236 -8.11 19.55 16.41
C ASP A 236 -6.75 19.60 15.71
N PHE A 237 -5.71 19.12 16.39
CA PHE A 237 -4.40 18.89 15.78
C PHE A 237 -4.50 17.87 14.65
N ALA A 238 -5.13 16.72 14.88
CA ALA A 238 -5.31 15.67 13.89
C ALA A 238 -6.05 16.19 12.64
N LYS A 239 -7.15 16.95 12.81
CA LYS A 239 -7.88 17.56 11.69
C LYS A 239 -7.00 18.49 10.88
N LYS A 240 -6.27 19.40 11.54
CA LYS A 240 -5.37 20.35 10.85
C LYS A 240 -4.26 19.61 10.10
N LYS A 241 -3.69 18.58 10.72
CA LYS A 241 -2.61 17.79 10.10
C LYS A 241 -3.08 16.96 8.93
N VAL A 242 -4.21 16.27 9.04
CA VAL A 242 -4.79 15.53 7.92
C VAL A 242 -5.11 16.49 6.77
N GLN A 243 -5.68 17.66 7.03
CA GLN A 243 -5.90 18.68 5.99
C GLN A 243 -4.59 19.12 5.32
N LEU A 244 -3.50 19.20 6.08
CA LEU A 244 -2.16 19.52 5.56
C LEU A 244 -1.56 18.37 4.74
N MET A 245 -1.78 17.11 5.12
CA MET A 245 -1.33 15.93 4.35
C MET A 245 -1.87 15.96 2.91
N PHE A 246 -3.14 16.33 2.75
CA PHE A 246 -3.78 16.41 1.44
C PHE A 246 -3.49 17.71 0.64
N SER A 247 -2.89 18.74 1.25
CA SER A 247 -2.70 20.05 0.61
C SER A 247 -1.25 20.54 0.53
N SER A 248 -0.34 19.99 1.34
CA SER A 248 1.06 20.43 1.44
C SER A 248 1.88 20.16 0.18
N ASN A 249 1.60 19.05 -0.52
CA ASN A 249 2.34 18.61 -1.69
C ASN A 249 1.39 18.36 -2.88
N PRO A 250 1.56 19.08 -4.02
CA PRO A 250 0.79 18.82 -5.24
C PRO A 250 0.84 17.37 -5.71
N ARG A 251 1.96 16.66 -5.46
CA ARG A 251 2.09 15.23 -5.75
C ARG A 251 0.96 14.39 -5.16
N THR A 252 0.50 14.74 -3.95
CA THR A 252 -0.62 14.05 -3.29
C THR A 252 -1.89 14.18 -4.14
N THR A 253 -2.27 15.40 -4.47
CA THR A 253 -3.51 15.68 -5.19
C THR A 253 -3.46 15.21 -6.65
N ASP A 254 -2.32 15.33 -7.32
CA ASP A 254 -2.16 14.89 -8.71
C ASP A 254 -2.27 13.36 -8.82
N THR A 255 -1.66 12.65 -7.86
CA THR A 255 -1.74 11.19 -7.80
C THR A 255 -3.17 10.74 -7.50
N LEU A 256 -3.83 11.37 -6.51
CA LEU A 256 -5.21 11.05 -6.15
C LEU A 256 -6.21 11.32 -7.28
N ARG A 257 -6.01 12.40 -8.06
CA ARG A 257 -6.85 12.66 -9.25
C ARG A 257 -6.83 11.50 -10.22
N TYR A 258 -5.65 10.92 -10.48
CA TYR A 258 -5.50 9.77 -11.36
C TYR A 258 -6.07 8.49 -10.74
N THR A 259 -5.66 8.15 -9.51
CA THR A 259 -6.03 6.87 -8.90
C THR A 259 -7.52 6.77 -8.58
N LEU A 260 -8.16 7.85 -8.14
CA LEU A 260 -9.59 7.83 -7.82
C LEU A 260 -10.48 7.60 -9.04
N ARG A 261 -10.12 8.15 -10.21
CA ARG A 261 -10.84 7.84 -11.46
C ARG A 261 -10.72 6.36 -11.80
N ARG A 262 -9.52 5.81 -11.68
CA ARG A 262 -9.28 4.39 -11.91
C ARG A 262 -10.09 3.52 -10.94
N PHE A 263 -10.18 3.88 -9.65
CA PHE A 263 -10.99 3.13 -8.69
C PHE A 263 -12.49 3.21 -9.00
N ASP A 264 -12.96 4.37 -9.46
CA ASP A 264 -14.35 4.54 -9.91
C ASP A 264 -14.66 3.68 -11.15
N GLU A 265 -13.77 3.66 -12.14
CA GLU A 265 -13.87 2.80 -13.33
C GLU A 265 -13.87 1.30 -12.98
N LEU A 266 -13.28 0.92 -11.85
CA LEU A 266 -13.27 -0.44 -11.32
C LEU A 266 -14.49 -0.77 -10.46
N GLY A 267 -15.40 0.18 -10.23
CA GLY A 267 -16.59 -0.01 -9.40
C GLY A 267 -16.30 -0.15 -7.91
N ILE A 268 -15.18 0.39 -7.41
CA ILE A 268 -14.78 0.26 -5.99
C ILE A 268 -15.74 0.99 -5.03
N PHE A 269 -16.49 1.96 -5.55
CA PHE A 269 -17.38 2.80 -4.76
C PHE A 269 -18.88 2.53 -5.02
N ASP A 270 -19.21 1.50 -5.81
CA ASP A 270 -20.58 1.15 -6.19
C ASP A 270 -21.24 0.16 -5.22
#